data_AF-A0A2N2IJJ9-F1
#
_entry.id   AF-A0A2N2IJJ9-F1
#
_cell.length_a   1.000
_cell.length_b   1.000
_cell.length_c   1.000
_cell.angle_alpha   90.00
_cell.angle_beta   90.00
_cell.angle_gamma   90.00
#
_symmetry.space_group_name_H-M   'P 1'
#
loop_
_entity.id
_entity.type
_entity.pdbx_description
1 polymer ?
#
loop_
_entity_poly.entity_id
_entity_poly.type
_entity_poly.pdbx_seq_one_letter_code
_entity_poly.pdbx_strand_id
1 'polypeptide(L)'
;MMSKNNVIPITENQLRLYLSRETEGVRLSEIESHFACSRRQRTQLKETLAALMESGTVEMLKGGRYRWASRVLPKASPAGIPALEGELRLTHSGNGFVMIEKALQDVFISR
;
A
#
# COMPACT_ATOMS: atom_id res chain seq x y z
N MET A 1 -21.19 3.51 -33.78
CA MET A 1 -20.37 2.46 -33.12
C MET A 1 -20.12 2.90 -31.68
N MET A 2 -20.70 2.21 -30.70
CA MET A 2 -20.48 2.55 -29.28
C MET A 2 -19.03 2.24 -28.93
N SER A 3 -18.27 3.24 -28.50
CA SER A 3 -16.95 3.06 -27.90
C SER A 3 -17.08 2.01 -26.81
N LYS A 4 -16.34 0.90 -26.95
CA LYS A 4 -16.13 -0.06 -25.87
C LYS A 4 -15.63 0.76 -24.69
N ASN A 5 -16.46 0.94 -23.67
CA ASN A 5 -16.07 1.64 -22.47
C ASN A 5 -14.81 0.96 -21.93
N ASN A 6 -13.66 1.62 -22.11
CA ASN A 6 -12.40 1.23 -21.50
C ASN A 6 -12.58 1.45 -20.00
N VAL A 7 -13.14 0.46 -19.31
CA VAL A 7 -13.30 0.48 -17.86
C VAL A 7 -11.91 0.31 -17.28
N ILE A 8 -11.30 1.42 -16.89
CA ILE A 8 -9.98 1.43 -16.24
C ILE A 8 -10.16 0.85 -14.83
N PRO A 9 -9.40 -0.20 -14.47
CA PRO A 9 -9.48 -0.79 -13.14
C PRO A 9 -9.01 0.20 -12.07
N ILE A 10 -9.59 0.10 -10.87
CA ILE A 10 -9.06 0.83 -9.71
C ILE A 10 -7.77 0.13 -9.28
N THR A 11 -6.67 0.86 -9.32
CA THR A 11 -5.35 0.33 -9.01
C THR A 11 -5.09 0.36 -7.50
N GLU A 12 -4.18 -0.51 -7.04
CA GLU A 12 -3.70 -0.49 -5.65
C GLU A 12 -3.17 0.89 -5.24
N ASN A 13 -2.43 1.57 -6.12
CA ASN A 13 -1.90 2.91 -5.84
C ASN A 13 -3.01 3.94 -5.58
N GLN A 14 -4.12 3.86 -6.32
CA GLN A 14 -5.27 4.74 -6.08
C GLN A 14 -5.92 4.44 -4.73
N LEU A 15 -6.07 3.16 -4.38
CA LEU A 15 -6.59 2.76 -3.07
C LEU A 15 -5.66 3.19 -1.94
N ARG A 16 -4.34 3.07 -2.11
CA ARG A 16 -3.34 3.54 -1.16
C ARG A 16 -3.48 5.03 -0.90
N LEU A 17 -3.49 5.85 -1.96
CA LEU A 17 -3.59 7.30 -1.84
C LEU A 17 -4.87 7.74 -1.15
N TYR A 18 -5.98 7.04 -1.40
CA TYR A 18 -7.27 7.33 -0.78
C TYR A 18 -7.31 6.87 0.68
N LEU A 19 -7.11 5.57 0.94
CA LEU A 19 -7.25 4.98 2.28
C LEU A 19 -6.18 5.45 3.28
N SER A 20 -5.01 5.89 2.82
CA SER A 20 -3.97 6.45 3.71
C SER A 20 -4.35 7.79 4.31
N ARG A 21 -5.33 8.51 3.72
CA ARG A 21 -5.84 9.79 4.26
C ARG A 21 -6.95 9.58 5.29
N GLU A 22 -7.51 8.38 5.33
CA GLU A 22 -8.72 8.05 6.08
C GLU A 22 -8.37 7.17 7.29
N THR A 23 -7.82 7.79 8.34
CA THR A 23 -7.28 7.09 9.53
C THR A 23 -8.34 6.33 10.33
N GLU A 24 -9.60 6.76 10.23
CA GLU A 24 -10.77 6.11 10.86
C GLU A 24 -11.36 4.95 10.03
N GLY A 25 -10.77 4.69 8.87
CA GLY A 25 -11.24 3.71 7.92
C GLY A 25 -12.53 4.11 7.19
N VAL A 26 -12.73 3.50 6.03
CA VAL A 26 -13.75 3.87 5.04
C VAL A 26 -14.64 2.68 4.74
N ARG A 27 -15.95 2.88 4.62
CA ARG A 27 -16.87 1.82 4.18
C ARG A 27 -16.71 1.54 2.70
N LEU A 28 -17.01 0.31 2.28
CA LEU A 28 -16.97 -0.05 0.85
C LEU A 28 -17.81 0.91 -0.02
N SER A 29 -19.00 1.29 0.45
CA SER A 29 -19.89 2.22 -0.26
C SER A 29 -19.29 3.62 -0.46
N GLU A 30 -18.46 4.07 0.48
CA GLU A 30 -17.76 5.36 0.40
C GLU A 30 -16.62 5.27 -0.62
N ILE A 31 -15.86 4.16 -0.64
CA ILE A 31 -14.85 3.88 -1.68
C ILE A 31 -15.52 3.83 -3.06
N GLU A 32 -16.62 3.09 -3.18
CA GLU A 32 -17.37 2.96 -4.44
C GLU A 32 -17.89 4.31 -4.96
N SER A 33 -18.33 5.18 -4.05
CA SER A 33 -18.81 6.52 -4.39
C SER A 33 -17.66 7.45 -4.78
N HIS A 34 -16.53 7.40 -4.08
CA HIS A 34 -15.35 8.23 -4.37
C HIS A 34 -14.80 7.98 -5.78
N PHE A 35 -14.74 6.72 -6.20
CA PHE A 35 -14.24 6.34 -7.53
C PHE A 35 -15.33 6.27 -8.61
N ALA A 36 -16.58 6.64 -8.28
CA ALA A 36 -17.73 6.50 -9.16
C ALA A 36 -17.80 5.11 -9.83
N CYS A 37 -17.65 4.05 -9.03
CA CYS A 37 -17.48 2.68 -9.51
C CYS A 37 -18.66 2.20 -10.37
N SER A 38 -18.36 1.81 -11.60
CA SER A 38 -19.25 0.98 -12.43
C SER A 38 -19.46 -0.41 -11.82
N ARG A 39 -20.51 -1.12 -12.25
CA ARG A 39 -20.81 -2.49 -11.75
C ARG A 39 -19.62 -3.44 -11.85
N ARG A 40 -18.84 -3.36 -12.94
CA ARG A 40 -17.64 -4.20 -13.15
C ARG A 40 -16.50 -3.80 -12.20
N GLN A 41 -16.26 -2.50 -12.00
CA GLN A 41 -15.25 -2.00 -11.06
C GLN A 41 -15.57 -2.37 -9.62
N ARG A 42 -16.85 -2.46 -9.24
CA ARG A 42 -17.24 -2.88 -7.87
C ARG A 42 -16.79 -4.32 -7.57
N THR A 43 -16.98 -5.24 -8.52
CA THR A 43 -16.52 -6.63 -8.35
C THR A 43 -15.00 -6.67 -8.20
N GLN A 44 -14.29 -6.00 -9.11
CA GLN A 44 -12.83 -5.95 -9.07
C GLN A 44 -12.28 -5.26 -7.82
N LEU A 45 -12.94 -4.20 -7.35
CA LEU A 45 -12.58 -3.50 -6.12
C LEU A 45 -12.66 -4.44 -4.91
N LYS A 46 -13.73 -5.25 -4.82
CA LYS A 46 -13.90 -6.23 -3.75
C LYS A 46 -12.80 -7.30 -3.78
N GLU A 47 -12.49 -7.84 -4.95
CA GLU A 47 -11.40 -8.81 -5.14
C GLU A 47 -10.05 -8.19 -4.73
N THR A 48 -9.79 -6.95 -5.16
CA THR A 48 -8.56 -6.24 -4.83
C THR A 48 -8.44 -5.98 -3.34
N LEU A 49 -9.52 -5.50 -2.69
CA LEU A 49 -9.54 -5.29 -1.24
C LEU A 49 -9.35 -6.61 -0.47
N ALA A 50 -9.93 -7.71 -0.93
CA ALA A 50 -9.72 -9.03 -0.33
C ALA A 50 -8.24 -9.45 -0.40
N ALA A 51 -7.60 -9.34 -1.56
CA ALA A 51 -6.17 -9.63 -1.72
C ALA A 51 -5.28 -8.72 -0.86
N LEU A 52 -5.63 -7.43 -0.76
CA LEU A 52 -4.90 -6.48 0.10
C LEU A 52 -5.10 -6.77 1.60
N MET A 53 -6.26 -7.31 1.98
CA MET A 53 -6.49 -7.78 3.35
C MET A 53 -5.70 -9.05 3.68
N GLU A 54 -5.69 -10.03 2.76
CA GLU A 54 -4.92 -11.26 2.92
C GLU A 54 -3.41 -11.00 3.03
N SER A 55 -2.90 -10.01 2.28
CA SER A 55 -1.50 -9.59 2.38
C SER A 55 -1.16 -8.77 3.64
N GLY A 56 -2.17 -8.33 4.39
CA GLY A 56 -2.00 -7.46 5.56
C GLY A 56 -1.76 -5.98 5.22
N THR A 57 -1.95 -5.58 3.96
CA THR A 57 -1.76 -4.21 3.48
C THR A 57 -2.94 -3.31 3.84
N VAL A 58 -4.14 -3.87 3.83
CA VAL A 58 -5.39 -3.22 4.27
C VAL A 58 -5.95 -4.01 5.44
N GLU A 59 -6.46 -3.33 6.46
CA GLU A 59 -7.12 -3.96 7.59
C GLU A 59 -8.60 -3.58 7.62
N MET A 60 -9.42 -4.50 8.13
CA MET A 60 -10.85 -4.25 8.35
C MET A 60 -11.09 -3.94 9.83
N LEU A 61 -11.52 -2.70 10.09
CA LEU A 61 -11.92 -2.22 11.40
C LEU A 61 -13.35 -2.65 11.74
N LYS A 62 -13.72 -2.47 13.01
CA LYS A 62 -15.09 -2.68 13.49
C LYS A 62 -16.07 -1.86 12.65
N GLY A 63 -17.23 -2.46 12.32
CA GLY A 63 -18.24 -1.82 11.49
C GLY A 63 -18.00 -1.89 9.98
N GLY A 64 -17.10 -2.77 9.51
CA GLY A 64 -16.89 -3.05 8.09
C GLY A 64 -16.14 -1.93 7.35
N ARG A 65 -15.21 -1.27 8.04
CA ARG A 65 -14.42 -0.16 7.49
C ARG A 65 -13.02 -0.63 7.10
N TYR A 66 -12.56 -0.25 5.92
CA TYR A 66 -11.25 -0.56 5.38
C TYR A 66 -10.28 0.57 5.71
N ARG A 67 -9.10 0.24 6.22
CA ARG A 67 -8.03 1.20 6.48
C ARG A 67 -6.73 0.70 5.88
N TRP A 68 -5.92 1.60 5.33
CA TRP A 68 -4.56 1.24 4.94
C TRP A 68 -3.74 0.95 6.19
N ALA A 69 -3.11 -0.21 6.28
CA ALA A 69 -2.30 -0.55 7.42
C ALA A 69 -1.11 0.43 7.51
N SER A 70 -1.14 1.35 8.48
CA SER A 70 -0.12 2.39 8.66
C SER A 70 1.26 1.82 9.04
N ARG A 71 1.34 0.51 9.28
CA ARG A 71 2.59 -0.22 9.53
C ARG A 71 2.65 -1.40 8.57
N VAL A 72 3.26 -1.17 7.42
CA VAL A 72 4.22 -2.18 6.97
C VAL A 72 5.37 -2.07 7.98
N LEU A 73 5.22 -2.71 9.15
CA LEU A 73 6.41 -3.29 9.75
C LEU A 73 6.92 -4.21 8.64
N PRO A 74 8.13 -4.00 8.10
CA PRO A 74 8.67 -4.96 7.16
C PRO A 74 8.44 -6.34 7.75
N LYS A 75 7.71 -7.22 7.03
CA LYS A 75 7.63 -8.64 7.37
C LYS A 75 9.07 -9.00 7.72
N ALA A 76 9.28 -9.40 8.98
CA ALA A 76 10.58 -9.47 9.64
C ALA A 76 11.67 -9.73 8.61
N SER A 77 12.68 -8.84 8.57
CA SER A 77 13.77 -8.92 7.60
C SER A 77 14.17 -10.37 7.39
N PRO A 78 14.23 -10.89 6.16
CA PRO A 78 14.51 -12.30 5.92
C PRO A 78 15.77 -12.68 6.70
N ALA A 79 15.58 -13.55 7.70
CA ALA A 79 16.58 -14.05 8.62
C ALA A 79 17.53 -12.98 9.23
N GLY A 80 17.17 -12.45 10.40
CA GLY A 80 18.16 -12.01 11.39
C GLY A 80 18.86 -10.68 11.14
N ILE A 81 18.35 -9.80 10.26
CA ILE A 81 18.86 -8.44 10.17
C ILE A 81 18.21 -7.63 11.31
N PRO A 82 18.96 -7.23 12.36
CA PRO A 82 18.43 -6.39 13.42
C PRO A 82 17.91 -5.07 12.82
N ALA A 83 16.93 -4.44 13.46
CA ALA A 83 16.43 -3.14 13.04
C ALA A 83 17.61 -2.18 12.85
N LEU A 84 17.89 -1.83 11.59
CA LEU A 84 19.03 -0.99 11.23
C LEU A 84 18.66 0.46 11.54
N GLU A 85 19.11 0.95 12.69
CA GLU A 85 19.08 2.37 13.03
C GLU A 85 20.32 3.03 12.41
N GLY A 86 20.12 3.91 11.43
CA GLY A 86 21.20 4.61 10.73
C GLY A 86 20.68 5.80 9.93
N GLU A 87 21.59 6.67 9.48
CA GLU A 87 21.23 7.83 8.66
C GLU A 87 20.89 7.38 7.24
N LEU A 88 19.66 7.66 6.79
CA LEU A 88 19.25 7.44 5.40
C LEU A 88 19.90 8.50 4.52
N ARG A 89 20.80 8.07 3.63
CA ARG A 89 21.42 8.93 2.62
C ARG A 89 20.84 8.61 1.26
N LEU A 90 20.41 9.66 0.57
CA LEU A 90 19.87 9.58 -0.79
C LEU A 90 20.91 10.14 -1.77
N THR A 91 21.19 9.40 -2.84
CA THR A 91 21.95 9.92 -3.97
C THR A 91 21.08 10.83 -4.82
N HIS A 92 21.70 11.72 -5.61
CA HIS A 92 21.01 12.59 -6.56
C HIS A 92 20.21 11.82 -7.63
N SER A 93 20.53 10.55 -7.85
CA SER A 93 19.82 9.64 -8.76
C SER A 93 18.63 8.92 -8.11
N GLY A 94 18.32 9.19 -6.84
CA GLY A 94 17.19 8.61 -6.12
C GLY A 94 17.42 7.23 -5.50
N ASN A 95 18.67 6.79 -5.39
CA ASN A 95 19.03 5.55 -4.69
C ASN A 95 19.32 5.86 -3.22
N GLY A 96 18.78 5.06 -2.30
CA GLY A 96 18.97 5.23 -0.86
C GLY A 96 19.86 4.15 -0.26
N PHE A 97 20.72 4.52 0.68
CA PHE A 97 21.42 3.56 1.54
C PHE A 97 21.36 4.02 3.00
N VAL A 98 21.39 3.05 3.92
CA VAL A 98 21.44 3.30 5.36
C VAL A 98 22.87 3.04 5.81
N MET A 99 23.54 4.08 6.29
CA MET A 99 24.89 3.97 6.83
C MET A 99 24.79 3.57 8.31
N ILE A 100 25.34 2.40 8.66
CA ILE A 100 25.32 1.88 10.03
C ILE A 100 26.70 2.05 10.63
N GLU A 101 26.91 3.10 11.43
CA GLU A 101 28.24 3.45 11.95
C GLU A 101 28.89 2.34 12.81
N LYS A 102 28.11 1.37 13.30
CA LYS A 102 28.59 0.26 14.16
C LYS A 102 28.86 -1.06 13.45
N ALA A 103 28.54 -1.18 12.17
CA ALA A 103 28.79 -2.40 11.40
C ALA A 103 29.46 -2.03 10.08
N LEU A 104 30.61 -2.65 9.78
CA LEU A 104 31.37 -2.51 8.53
C LEU A 104 30.62 -3.09 7.30
N GLN A 105 29.29 -2.92 7.22
CA GLN A 105 28.47 -3.45 6.15
C GLN A 105 27.47 -2.40 5.68
N ASP A 106 27.74 -1.84 4.51
CA ASP A 106 26.81 -0.99 3.80
C ASP A 106 25.65 -1.83 3.28
N VAL A 107 24.42 -1.48 3.68
CA VAL A 107 23.20 -2.14 3.19
C VAL A 107 22.60 -1.29 2.08
N PHE A 108 22.62 -1.83 0.87
CA PHE A 108 22.07 -1.20 -0.33
C PHE A 108 20.59 -1.53 -0.49
N ILE A 109 19.76 -0.51 -0.75
CA ILE A 109 18.36 -0.68 -1.10
C ILE A 109 18.19 -0.27 -2.57
N SER A 110 18.00 -1.25 -3.46
CA SER A 110 17.59 -1.02 -4.85
C SER A 110 16.09 -1.26 -5.02
N ARG A 111 15.48 -0.59 -6.01
CA ARG A 111 14.09 -0.85 -6.43
C ARG A 111 13.95 -2.20 -7.11
#